data_AF-A0A2U9IRW6-F1
#
_entry.id   AF-A0A2U9IRW6-F1
#
_cell.length_a   1.000
_cell.length_b   1.000
_cell.length_c   1.000
_cell.angle_alpha   90.00
_cell.angle_beta   90.00
_cell.angle_gamma   90.00
#
_symmetry.space_group_name_H-M   'P 1'
#
loop_
_entity.id
_entity.type
_entity.pdbx_description
1 polymer ?
#
loop_
_entity_poly.entity_id
_entity_poly.type
_entity_poly.pdbx_seq_one_letter_code
_entity_poly.pdbx_strand_id
1 'polypeptide(L)'
;MKSKSLIFFILAIVVISVLAFFNLRIINSPASTGSQIGVNVSNSINLQLYEFAQNSSGYIQFNKSFTYIVMRGNSEFTYDGKPVVIFVGAEWCPYCGSEIWSLIIALDRFGNVSGLKYMESSSTDIYPNVPTFTLENLTYSSNYISVLAYEFQDRNHQPLQSVPQNIYQLWNQLGNQSIPFIDIAGIYYQVGTPLNPGELSQHNWSFVLQSLEGYNDISYQIYSEANLLTAEICLADGGQPAHVCDMKAVVQYENVIRGTGSNFQPQTQYILQGSWLDLSDVTETFSPFSQTQWSYVWSSYTLNTALKSDYRGKNRIHIFP
;
A
#
# COMPACT_ATOMS: atom_id res chain seq x y z
N MET A 1 -1.84 66.43 -28.76
CA MET A 1 -2.93 65.61 -28.17
C MET A 1 -2.76 64.10 -28.33
N LYS A 2 -1.96 63.58 -29.29
CA LYS A 2 -1.80 62.13 -29.51
C LYS A 2 -0.94 61.39 -28.46
N SER A 3 0.06 62.02 -27.84
CA SER A 3 0.97 61.34 -26.89
C SER A 3 0.33 61.03 -25.52
N LYS A 4 -0.52 61.94 -25.00
CA LYS A 4 -1.20 61.72 -23.71
C LYS A 4 -2.23 60.58 -23.77
N SER A 5 -2.89 60.42 -24.92
CA SER A 5 -3.83 59.30 -25.15
C SER A 5 -3.09 57.97 -25.28
N LEU A 6 -1.89 57.96 -25.88
CA LEU A 6 -1.06 56.76 -26.01
C LEU A 6 -0.55 56.29 -24.64
N ILE A 7 -0.11 57.22 -23.79
CA ILE A 7 0.36 56.92 -22.42
C ILE A 7 -0.75 56.31 -21.57
N PHE A 8 -1.98 56.83 -21.68
CA PHE A 8 -3.14 56.28 -20.96
C PHE A 8 -3.48 54.85 -21.39
N PHE A 9 -3.42 54.56 -22.69
CA PHE A 9 -3.65 53.20 -23.21
C PHE A 9 -2.58 52.20 -22.73
N ILE A 10 -1.30 52.61 -22.72
CA ILE A 10 -0.21 51.75 -22.23
C ILE A 10 -0.38 51.47 -20.74
N LEU A 11 -0.71 52.48 -19.93
CA LEU A 11 -0.98 52.29 -18.50
C LEU A 11 -2.16 51.35 -18.24
N ALA A 12 -3.26 51.49 -19.01
CA ALA A 12 -4.42 50.60 -18.88
C ALA A 12 -4.07 49.14 -19.20
N ILE A 13 -3.28 48.90 -20.27
CA ILE A 13 -2.83 47.54 -20.64
C ILE A 13 -1.92 46.95 -19.57
N VAL A 14 -1.00 47.74 -19.01
CA VAL A 14 -0.12 47.27 -17.92
C VAL A 14 -0.93 46.92 -16.69
N VAL A 15 -1.90 47.75 -16.29
CA VAL A 15 -2.77 47.46 -15.14
C VAL A 15 -3.62 46.21 -15.37
N ILE A 16 -4.20 46.03 -16.57
CA ILE A 16 -4.97 44.84 -16.91
C ILE A 16 -4.08 43.59 -16.91
N SER A 17 -2.88 43.67 -17.47
CA SER A 17 -1.92 42.55 -17.47
C SER A 17 -1.43 42.21 -16.07
N VAL A 18 -1.21 43.21 -15.21
CA VAL A 18 -0.85 43.01 -13.80
C VAL A 18 -2.00 42.38 -13.03
N LEU A 19 -3.24 42.86 -13.21
CA LEU A 19 -4.43 42.26 -12.59
C LEU A 19 -4.68 40.84 -13.09
N ALA A 20 -4.50 40.57 -14.40
CA ALA A 20 -4.60 39.23 -14.97
C ALA A 20 -3.51 38.32 -14.42
N PHE A 21 -2.27 38.81 -14.29
CA PHE A 21 -1.16 38.06 -13.69
C PHE A 21 -1.41 37.77 -12.20
N PHE A 22 -1.94 38.72 -11.43
CA PHE A 22 -2.32 38.50 -10.03
C PHE A 22 -3.50 37.54 -9.90
N ASN A 23 -4.53 37.62 -10.76
CA ASN A 23 -5.64 36.68 -10.78
C ASN A 23 -5.18 35.26 -11.18
N LEU A 24 -4.28 35.13 -12.16
CA LEU A 24 -3.65 33.85 -12.52
C LEU A 24 -2.75 33.31 -11.41
N ARG A 25 -2.09 34.19 -10.64
CA ARG A 25 -1.35 33.81 -9.43
C ARG A 25 -2.27 33.39 -8.29
N ILE A 26 -3.49 33.92 -8.13
CA ILE A 26 -4.44 33.45 -7.13
C ILE A 26 -4.98 32.05 -7.48
N ILE A 27 -5.17 31.75 -8.77
CA ILE A 27 -5.55 30.41 -9.24
C ILE A 27 -4.39 29.41 -9.13
N ASN A 28 -3.13 29.88 -9.30
CA ASN A 28 -1.91 29.07 -9.23
C ASN A 28 -1.12 29.23 -7.91
N SER A 29 -1.72 29.82 -6.88
CA SER A 29 -1.14 29.79 -5.54
C SER A 29 -1.58 28.48 -4.90
N PRO A 30 -0.66 27.67 -4.34
CA PRO A 30 -1.09 26.55 -3.52
C PRO A 30 -1.97 27.14 -2.41
N ALA A 31 -3.21 26.69 -2.33
CA ALA A 31 -4.09 27.06 -1.24
C ALA A 31 -3.33 26.84 0.07
N SER A 32 -3.26 27.89 0.89
CA SER A 32 -2.68 27.82 2.22
C SER A 32 -3.30 26.64 2.98
N THR A 33 -2.43 25.73 3.40
CA THR A 33 -2.65 24.56 4.23
C THR A 33 -3.40 24.91 5.52
N GLY A 34 -4.73 24.89 5.47
CA GLY A 34 -5.45 24.23 6.56
C GLY A 34 -5.13 22.74 6.40
N SER A 35 -4.38 22.18 7.36
CA SER A 35 -3.96 20.78 7.30
C SER A 35 -5.18 19.89 7.02
N GLN A 36 -5.25 19.27 5.84
CA GLN A 36 -6.33 18.34 5.51
C GLN A 36 -6.22 17.06 6.34
N ILE A 37 -5.13 16.85 7.06
CA ILE A 37 -4.87 15.69 7.90
C ILE A 37 -6.07 15.43 8.84
N GLY A 38 -6.58 14.20 8.81
CA GLY A 38 -7.72 13.75 9.60
C GLY A 38 -9.09 14.13 9.04
N VAL A 39 -9.17 14.94 7.98
CA VAL A 39 -10.42 15.25 7.28
C VAL A 39 -10.81 14.06 6.41
N ASN A 40 -12.09 13.68 6.44
CA ASN A 40 -12.63 12.63 5.59
C ASN A 40 -12.48 13.01 4.11
N VAL A 41 -12.06 12.06 3.27
CA VAL A 41 -12.01 12.21 1.83
C VAL A 41 -13.43 12.38 1.29
N SER A 42 -13.64 13.40 0.46
CA SER A 42 -14.97 13.69 -0.09
C SER A 42 -15.39 12.64 -1.10
N ASN A 43 -16.71 12.48 -1.31
CA ASN A 43 -17.25 11.57 -2.31
C ASN A 43 -16.70 11.84 -3.73
N SER A 44 -16.45 13.10 -4.08
CA SER A 44 -15.88 13.45 -5.39
C SER A 44 -14.46 12.91 -5.56
N ILE A 45 -13.64 12.94 -4.51
CA ILE A 45 -12.28 12.42 -4.57
C ILE A 45 -12.28 10.88 -4.50
N ASN A 46 -13.17 10.27 -3.70
CA ASN A 46 -13.36 8.81 -3.74
C ASN A 46 -13.78 8.33 -5.14
N LEU A 47 -14.69 9.04 -5.81
CA LEU A 47 -15.08 8.73 -7.19
C LEU A 47 -13.91 8.91 -8.16
N GLN A 48 -13.10 9.96 -8.00
CA GLN A 48 -11.91 10.17 -8.84
C GLN A 48 -10.88 9.04 -8.68
N LEU A 49 -10.62 8.60 -7.45
CA LEU A 49 -9.76 7.44 -7.16
C LEU A 49 -10.30 6.16 -7.80
N TYR A 50 -11.60 5.94 -7.68
CA TYR A 50 -12.27 4.80 -8.31
C TYR A 50 -12.17 4.85 -9.84
N GLU A 51 -12.32 6.02 -10.47
CA GLU A 51 -12.14 6.21 -11.91
C GLU A 51 -10.69 5.92 -12.36
N PHE A 52 -9.69 6.30 -11.56
CA PHE A 52 -8.29 5.91 -11.81
C PHE A 52 -8.09 4.40 -11.73
N ALA A 53 -8.77 3.71 -10.82
CA ALA A 53 -8.72 2.25 -10.71
C ALA A 53 -9.21 1.54 -11.99
N GLN A 54 -10.21 2.12 -12.66
CA GLN A 54 -10.73 1.61 -13.94
C GLN A 54 -9.80 1.88 -15.14
N ASN A 55 -8.74 2.67 -14.96
CA ASN A 55 -7.75 2.89 -16.00
C ASN A 55 -6.92 1.62 -16.22
N SER A 56 -7.07 1.02 -17.41
CA SER A 56 -6.29 -0.13 -17.84
C SER A 56 -4.89 0.26 -18.37
N SER A 57 -4.22 1.20 -17.69
CA SER A 57 -2.95 1.76 -18.16
C SER A 57 -1.97 0.63 -18.52
N GLY A 58 -1.26 0.78 -19.63
CA GLY A 58 -0.32 -0.24 -20.11
C GLY A 58 1.00 -0.28 -19.34
N TYR A 59 1.07 0.35 -18.16
CA TYR A 59 2.31 0.54 -17.41
C TYR A 59 2.74 -0.73 -16.70
N ILE A 60 4.04 -1.03 -16.84
CA ILE A 60 4.70 -2.19 -16.28
C ILE A 60 6.09 -1.76 -15.85
N GLN A 61 6.37 -1.93 -14.57
CA GLN A 61 7.65 -1.76 -13.92
C GLN A 61 7.80 -2.90 -12.89
N PHE A 62 8.25 -4.07 -13.33
CA PHE A 62 8.43 -5.20 -12.42
C PHE A 62 9.79 -5.10 -11.70
N ASN A 63 9.76 -4.95 -10.38
CA ASN A 63 10.94 -5.03 -9.54
C ASN A 63 10.84 -6.22 -8.56
N LYS A 64 11.44 -7.34 -8.97
CA LYS A 64 11.49 -8.60 -8.18
C LYS A 64 12.13 -8.47 -6.78
N SER A 65 12.68 -7.31 -6.43
CA SER A 65 13.32 -7.10 -5.13
C SER A 65 12.31 -6.85 -4.01
N PHE A 66 11.08 -6.46 -4.36
CA PHE A 66 10.01 -6.16 -3.40
C PHE A 66 8.98 -7.28 -3.30
N THR A 67 8.80 -8.06 -4.37
CA THR A 67 7.82 -9.13 -4.47
C THR A 67 8.40 -10.51 -4.19
N TYR A 68 7.72 -11.27 -3.33
CA TYR A 68 8.11 -12.62 -2.93
C TYR A 68 6.95 -13.60 -3.08
N ILE A 69 7.26 -14.82 -3.52
CA ILE A 69 6.30 -15.92 -3.62
C ILE A 69 6.44 -16.80 -2.37
N VAL A 70 5.33 -17.04 -1.69
CA VAL A 70 5.27 -17.98 -0.58
C VAL A 70 5.09 -19.39 -1.14
N MET A 71 6.10 -20.25 -0.97
CA MET A 71 5.92 -21.69 -1.25
C MET A 71 5.14 -22.35 -0.12
N ARG A 72 3.80 -22.24 -0.13
CA ARG A 72 2.93 -23.08 0.68
C ARG A 72 2.04 -23.95 -0.18
N GLY A 73 1.89 -25.21 0.22
CA GLY A 73 0.96 -26.12 -0.42
C GLY A 73 -0.47 -25.62 -0.21
N ASN A 74 -1.14 -25.27 -1.31
CA ASN A 74 -2.59 -25.12 -1.56
C ASN A 74 -3.51 -24.44 -0.51
N SER A 75 -3.03 -23.92 0.63
CA SER A 75 -3.87 -23.26 1.63
C SER A 75 -3.80 -21.74 1.46
N GLU A 76 -4.81 -21.19 0.80
CA GLU A 76 -5.02 -19.76 0.66
C GLU A 76 -5.53 -19.14 1.97
N PHE A 77 -5.02 -17.97 2.32
CA PHE A 77 -5.56 -17.18 3.42
C PHE A 77 -6.87 -16.54 3.00
N THR A 78 -7.90 -16.79 3.79
CA THR A 78 -9.25 -16.26 3.57
C THR A 78 -9.78 -15.54 4.81
N TYR A 79 -10.64 -14.55 4.56
CA TYR A 79 -11.41 -13.83 5.56
C TYR A 79 -12.82 -13.59 4.98
N ASP A 80 -13.87 -13.92 5.75
CA ASP A 80 -15.26 -13.94 5.28
C ASP A 80 -15.46 -14.78 3.99
N GLY A 81 -14.76 -15.92 3.91
CA GLY A 81 -14.83 -16.84 2.77
C GLY A 81 -14.21 -16.34 1.47
N LYS A 82 -13.48 -15.22 1.49
CA LYS A 82 -12.79 -14.64 0.33
C LYS A 82 -11.28 -14.58 0.56
N PRO A 83 -10.45 -14.65 -0.50
CA PRO A 83 -9.03 -14.32 -0.43
C PRO A 83 -8.81 -12.98 0.29
N VAL A 84 -7.86 -12.95 1.23
CA VAL A 84 -7.61 -11.74 2.04
C VAL A 84 -6.33 -11.02 1.61
N VAL A 85 -6.43 -9.70 1.43
CA VAL A 85 -5.28 -8.79 1.31
C VAL A 85 -5.01 -8.20 2.69
N ILE A 86 -3.80 -8.39 3.19
CA ILE A 86 -3.38 -7.88 4.50
C ILE A 86 -2.35 -6.78 4.30
N PHE A 87 -2.58 -5.61 4.88
CA PHE A 87 -1.63 -4.50 4.92
C PHE A 87 -1.20 -4.22 6.36
N VAL A 88 0.11 -4.07 6.58
CA VAL A 88 0.66 -3.53 7.83
C VAL A 88 1.60 -2.37 7.50
N GLY A 89 1.33 -1.22 8.12
CA GLY A 89 2.09 0.00 7.92
C GLY A 89 2.05 0.91 9.15
N ALA A 90 2.46 2.16 8.96
CA ALA A 90 2.32 3.21 9.96
C ALA A 90 2.20 4.56 9.26
N GLU A 91 1.43 5.48 9.84
CA GLU A 91 1.20 6.79 9.24
C GLU A 91 2.50 7.61 9.15
N TRP A 92 3.49 7.40 10.05
CA TRP A 92 4.75 8.12 10.01
C TRP A 92 5.64 7.75 8.81
N CYS A 93 5.44 6.57 8.22
CA CYS A 93 6.33 5.95 7.25
C CYS A 93 6.10 6.50 5.81
N PRO A 94 7.08 7.22 5.21
CA PRO A 94 6.90 7.81 3.88
C PRO A 94 6.73 6.77 2.77
N TYR A 95 7.41 5.63 2.87
CA TYR A 95 7.26 4.50 1.95
C TYR A 95 5.87 3.88 2.01
N CYS A 96 5.27 3.82 3.20
CA CYS A 96 3.91 3.38 3.41
C CYS A 96 2.94 4.39 2.78
N GLY A 97 3.20 5.69 3.01
CA GLY A 97 2.41 6.76 2.42
C GLY A 97 2.38 6.75 0.89
N SER A 98 3.51 6.46 0.23
CA SER A 98 3.54 6.31 -1.23
C SER A 98 2.79 5.06 -1.71
N GLU A 99 3.00 3.91 -1.04
CA GLU A 99 2.42 2.62 -1.43
C GLU A 99 0.88 2.60 -1.38
N ILE A 100 0.29 3.32 -0.41
CA ILE A 100 -1.17 3.37 -0.21
C ILE A 100 -1.92 3.86 -1.46
N TRP A 101 -1.32 4.72 -2.30
CA TRP A 101 -1.95 5.13 -3.56
C TRP A 101 -2.15 3.95 -4.51
N SER A 102 -1.13 3.12 -4.70
CA SER A 102 -1.18 1.92 -5.54
C SER A 102 -2.13 0.88 -4.96
N LEU A 103 -2.09 0.69 -3.64
CA LEU A 103 -2.98 -0.23 -2.92
C LEU A 103 -4.45 0.15 -3.11
N ILE A 104 -4.82 1.42 -2.91
CA ILE A 104 -6.21 1.88 -3.08
C ILE A 104 -6.68 1.64 -4.52
N ILE A 105 -5.87 1.99 -5.52
CA ILE A 105 -6.19 1.78 -6.94
C ILE A 105 -6.38 0.28 -7.23
N ALA A 106 -5.52 -0.60 -6.69
CA ALA A 106 -5.69 -2.04 -6.83
C ALA A 106 -6.98 -2.53 -6.17
N LEU A 107 -7.30 -2.10 -4.95
CA LEU A 107 -8.49 -2.52 -4.21
C LEU A 107 -9.79 -2.06 -4.87
N ASP A 108 -9.84 -0.85 -5.42
CA ASP A 108 -11.01 -0.31 -6.13
C ASP A 108 -11.30 -1.03 -7.46
N ARG A 109 -10.35 -1.80 -8.00
CA ARG A 109 -10.63 -2.70 -9.15
C ARG A 109 -11.51 -3.87 -8.74
N PHE A 110 -11.35 -4.38 -7.52
CA PHE A 110 -12.12 -5.52 -7.01
C PHE A 110 -13.31 -5.12 -6.15
N GLY A 111 -13.50 -3.82 -5.85
CA GLY A 111 -14.52 -3.41 -4.89
C GLY A 111 -14.66 -1.91 -4.78
N ASN A 112 -14.99 -1.44 -3.58
CA ASN A 112 -15.08 -0.02 -3.28
C ASN A 112 -14.39 0.28 -1.95
N VAL A 113 -13.39 1.15 -2.02
CA VAL A 113 -12.71 1.77 -0.89
C VAL A 113 -13.46 3.03 -0.47
N SER A 114 -13.70 3.18 0.83
CA SER A 114 -14.29 4.38 1.42
C SER A 114 -13.84 4.55 2.87
N GLY A 115 -14.29 5.61 3.54
CA GLY A 115 -13.93 5.89 4.95
C GLY A 115 -12.52 6.46 5.14
N LEU A 116 -11.78 6.69 4.05
CA LEU A 116 -10.45 7.29 4.07
C LEU A 116 -10.47 8.69 4.67
N LYS A 117 -9.41 9.02 5.40
CA LYS A 117 -9.06 10.39 5.79
C LYS A 117 -7.72 10.75 5.19
N TYR A 118 -7.57 12.02 4.83
CA TYR A 118 -6.29 12.55 4.40
C TYR A 118 -5.24 12.39 5.50
N MET A 119 -4.02 12.01 5.15
CA MET A 119 -2.89 11.84 6.05
C MET A 119 -1.57 12.19 5.37
N GLU A 120 -0.55 12.54 6.14
CA GLU A 120 0.81 12.72 5.61
C GLU A 120 1.80 11.90 6.42
N SER A 121 2.87 11.43 5.79
CA SER A 121 4.01 10.85 6.52
C SER A 121 4.64 11.84 7.49
N SER A 122 5.46 11.33 8.43
CA SER A 122 6.12 12.16 9.43
C SER A 122 6.87 13.33 8.79
N SER A 123 6.81 14.49 9.44
CA SER A 123 7.49 15.70 8.98
C SER A 123 9.01 15.67 9.20
N THR A 124 9.52 14.66 9.90
CA THR A 124 10.93 14.54 10.28
C THR A 124 11.62 13.29 9.73
N ASP A 125 10.94 12.53 8.88
CA ASP A 125 11.53 11.38 8.17
C ASP A 125 12.37 11.85 6.96
N ILE A 126 13.08 10.93 6.29
CA ILE A 126 13.96 11.20 5.15
C ILE A 126 13.21 11.83 3.96
N TYR A 127 11.93 11.47 3.80
CA TYR A 127 11.00 12.10 2.86
C TYR A 127 9.85 12.72 3.66
N PRO A 128 9.96 14.00 4.06
CA PRO A 128 9.00 14.61 4.95
C PRO A 128 7.66 14.88 4.24
N ASN A 129 6.56 14.74 4.98
CA ASN A 129 5.22 15.14 4.56
C ASN A 129 4.81 14.53 3.19
N VAL A 130 4.98 13.22 3.01
CA VAL A 130 4.44 12.52 1.83
C VAL A 130 2.92 12.47 1.95
N PRO A 131 2.14 13.08 1.03
CA PRO A 131 0.68 13.07 1.07
C PRO A 131 0.13 11.67 0.78
N THR A 132 -0.79 11.21 1.64
CA THR A 132 -1.38 9.86 1.60
C THR A 132 -2.75 9.82 2.29
N PHE A 133 -3.28 8.63 2.55
CA PHE A 133 -4.51 8.44 3.32
C PHE A 133 -4.21 7.50 4.48
N THR A 134 -4.89 7.67 5.61
CA THR A 134 -4.88 6.65 6.67
C THR A 134 -5.87 5.54 6.32
N LEU A 135 -5.46 4.31 6.59
CA LEU A 135 -6.25 3.09 6.49
C LEU A 135 -6.91 2.69 7.82
N GLU A 136 -6.65 3.40 8.93
CA GLU A 136 -7.18 3.11 10.28
C GLU A 136 -8.71 2.89 10.27
N ASN A 137 -9.43 3.68 9.46
CA ASN A 137 -10.90 3.65 9.35
C ASN A 137 -11.38 3.18 7.96
N LEU A 138 -10.54 2.42 7.25
CA LEU A 138 -10.87 1.90 5.93
C LEU A 138 -12.17 1.08 5.98
N THR A 139 -13.12 1.44 5.13
CA THR A 139 -14.30 0.62 4.82
C THR A 139 -14.13 0.05 3.42
N TYR A 140 -14.21 -1.27 3.29
CA TYR A 140 -14.06 -1.96 2.03
C TYR A 140 -15.19 -2.94 1.75
N SER A 141 -15.77 -2.86 0.55
CA SER A 141 -16.83 -3.77 0.09
C SER A 141 -16.43 -4.43 -1.23
N SER A 142 -16.45 -5.76 -1.27
CA SER A 142 -16.11 -6.55 -2.45
C SER A 142 -16.75 -7.94 -2.41
N ASN A 143 -17.10 -8.46 -3.59
CA ASN A 143 -17.54 -9.84 -3.79
C ASN A 143 -16.37 -10.81 -4.04
N TYR A 144 -15.16 -10.29 -4.23
CA TYR A 144 -13.99 -11.06 -4.70
C TYR A 144 -12.96 -11.26 -3.61
N ILE A 145 -12.61 -10.18 -2.89
CA ILE A 145 -11.57 -10.21 -1.86
C ILE A 145 -12.05 -9.59 -0.54
N SER A 146 -11.31 -9.86 0.52
CA SER A 146 -11.39 -9.19 1.82
C SER A 146 -10.12 -8.39 2.08
N VAL A 147 -10.20 -7.36 2.92
CA VAL A 147 -9.05 -6.50 3.25
C VAL A 147 -8.94 -6.35 4.76
N LEU A 148 -7.73 -6.56 5.28
CA LEU A 148 -7.37 -6.27 6.67
C LEU A 148 -6.17 -5.33 6.67
N ALA A 149 -6.38 -4.06 7.02
CA ALA A 149 -5.33 -3.04 7.03
C ALA A 149 -5.09 -2.52 8.45
N TYR A 150 -3.82 -2.49 8.86
CA TYR A 150 -3.42 -2.01 10.18
C TYR A 150 -2.28 -1.00 10.09
N GLU A 151 -2.49 0.17 10.68
CA GLU A 151 -1.46 1.17 10.92
C GLU A 151 -1.14 1.20 12.41
N PHE A 152 0.02 0.64 12.80
CA PHE A 152 0.31 0.41 14.22
C PHE A 152 0.79 1.66 14.97
N GLN A 153 1.20 2.69 14.23
CA GLN A 153 1.61 3.99 14.78
C GLN A 153 1.08 5.14 13.92
N ASP A 154 0.78 6.25 14.61
CA ASP A 154 0.39 7.50 14.00
C ASP A 154 1.60 8.24 13.42
N ARG A 155 1.32 9.36 12.77
CA ARG A 155 2.34 10.24 12.18
C ARG A 155 3.44 10.69 13.15
N ASN A 156 3.13 10.77 14.44
CA ASN A 156 4.00 11.23 15.51
C ASN A 156 4.64 10.07 16.28
N HIS A 157 4.63 8.86 15.71
CA HIS A 157 5.12 7.62 16.31
C HIS A 157 4.40 7.20 17.59
N GLN A 158 3.23 7.76 17.87
CA GLN A 158 2.36 7.28 18.95
C GLN A 158 1.64 6.01 18.51
N PRO A 159 1.34 5.07 19.41
CA PRO A 159 0.53 3.89 19.06
C PRO A 159 -0.83 4.30 18.49
N LEU A 160 -1.25 3.65 17.40
CA LEU A 160 -2.52 3.92 16.71
C LEU A 160 -3.45 2.70 16.79
N GLN A 161 -3.13 1.63 16.04
CA GLN A 161 -3.86 0.35 16.10
C GLN A 161 -3.00 -0.76 16.72
N SER A 162 -3.65 -1.71 17.39
CA SER A 162 -2.99 -2.97 17.77
C SER A 162 -3.08 -3.97 16.63
N VAL A 163 -1.94 -4.48 16.16
CA VAL A 163 -1.90 -5.54 15.14
C VAL A 163 -2.27 -6.87 15.80
N PRO A 164 -3.29 -7.61 15.32
CA PRO A 164 -3.64 -8.91 15.87
C PRO A 164 -2.47 -9.91 15.86
N GLN A 165 -2.39 -10.77 16.87
CA GLN A 165 -1.22 -11.63 17.10
C GLN A 165 -0.87 -12.55 15.91
N ASN A 166 -1.87 -13.08 15.21
CA ASN A 166 -1.71 -13.90 14.01
C ASN A 166 -1.09 -13.11 12.84
N ILE A 167 -1.55 -11.88 12.63
CA ILE A 167 -1.02 -10.98 11.59
C ILE A 167 0.38 -10.49 11.98
N TYR A 168 0.60 -10.18 13.26
CA TYR A 168 1.93 -9.83 13.77
C TYR A 168 2.95 -10.96 13.55
N GLN A 169 2.58 -12.22 13.81
CA GLN A 169 3.44 -13.37 13.56
C GLN A 169 3.78 -13.52 12.06
N LEU A 170 2.77 -13.38 11.18
CA LEU A 170 2.97 -13.39 9.73
C LEU A 170 3.94 -12.29 9.28
N TRP A 171 3.67 -11.06 9.70
CA TRP A 171 4.48 -9.87 9.38
C TRP A 171 5.91 -9.99 9.91
N ASN A 172 6.10 -10.50 11.14
CA ASN A 172 7.42 -10.76 11.69
C ASN A 172 8.17 -11.84 10.90
N GLN A 173 7.49 -12.93 10.55
CA GLN A 173 8.11 -14.07 9.90
C GLN A 173 8.50 -13.78 8.44
N LEU A 174 7.61 -13.16 7.66
CA LEU A 174 7.84 -12.90 6.24
C LEU A 174 8.55 -11.57 6.01
N GLY A 175 8.14 -10.53 6.75
CA GLY A 175 8.61 -9.16 6.56
C GLY A 175 9.72 -8.72 7.52
N ASN A 176 10.09 -9.54 8.52
CA ASN A 176 11.00 -9.12 9.59
C ASN A 176 10.57 -7.78 10.21
N GLN A 177 9.25 -7.59 10.38
CA GLN A 177 8.64 -6.35 10.87
C GLN A 177 8.94 -5.08 10.03
N SER A 178 9.31 -5.25 8.76
CA SER A 178 9.54 -4.13 7.83
C SER A 178 8.22 -3.63 7.26
N ILE A 179 8.15 -2.34 6.93
CA ILE A 179 6.94 -1.69 6.38
C ILE A 179 7.25 -0.85 5.11
N PRO A 180 6.27 -0.66 4.21
CA PRO A 180 4.96 -1.32 4.21
C PRO A 180 5.10 -2.84 3.99
N PHE A 181 4.21 -3.60 4.60
CA PHE A 181 4.07 -5.04 4.40
C PHE A 181 2.71 -5.32 3.79
N ILE A 182 2.69 -6.05 2.67
CA ILE A 182 1.47 -6.48 2.01
C ILE A 182 1.54 -8.00 1.85
N ASP A 183 0.50 -8.72 2.26
CA ASP A 183 0.33 -10.14 1.98
C ASP A 183 -0.96 -10.32 1.17
N ILE A 184 -0.90 -11.12 0.12
CA ILE A 184 -2.04 -11.42 -0.75
C ILE A 184 -2.31 -12.91 -0.64
N ALA A 185 -3.35 -13.20 0.13
CA ALA A 185 -3.91 -14.52 0.34
C ALA A 185 -2.89 -15.56 0.85
N GLY A 186 -1.80 -15.14 1.48
CA GLY A 186 -0.69 -16.00 1.90
C GLY A 186 0.11 -16.63 0.75
N ILE A 187 -0.10 -16.16 -0.49
CA ILE A 187 0.54 -16.67 -1.72
C ILE A 187 1.68 -15.74 -2.16
N TYR A 188 1.45 -14.43 -2.07
CA TYR A 188 2.42 -13.40 -2.39
C TYR A 188 2.59 -12.48 -1.18
N TYR A 189 3.81 -11.95 -1.00
CA TYR A 189 4.01 -10.85 -0.08
C TYR A 189 5.01 -9.84 -0.61
N GLN A 190 4.81 -8.59 -0.20
CA GLN A 190 5.67 -7.46 -0.47
C GLN A 190 6.21 -6.87 0.82
N VAL A 191 7.48 -6.50 0.78
CA VAL A 191 8.15 -5.74 1.85
C VAL A 191 8.80 -4.52 1.25
N GLY A 192 8.39 -3.33 1.70
CA GLY A 192 8.79 -2.07 1.11
C GLY A 192 7.89 -1.68 -0.06
N THR A 193 8.34 -0.72 -0.85
CA THR A 193 7.61 -0.22 -2.03
C THR A 193 8.61 0.08 -3.15
N PRO A 194 8.26 -0.18 -4.42
CA PRO A 194 9.07 0.28 -5.55
C PRO A 194 8.87 1.78 -5.86
N LEU A 195 7.90 2.45 -5.22
CA LEU A 195 7.65 3.87 -5.41
C LEU A 195 8.72 4.70 -4.70
N ASN A 196 9.14 5.79 -5.34
CA ASN A 196 10.04 6.79 -4.74
C ASN A 196 9.24 7.84 -3.95
N PRO A 197 9.26 7.84 -2.61
CA PRO A 197 8.47 8.82 -1.84
C PRO A 197 8.98 10.26 -2.01
N GLY A 198 10.22 10.44 -2.46
CA GLY A 198 10.79 11.75 -2.74
C GLY A 198 10.08 12.52 -3.86
N GLU A 199 9.36 11.84 -4.75
CA GLU A 199 8.54 12.49 -5.78
C GLU A 199 7.22 13.05 -5.24
N LEU A 200 6.77 12.55 -4.08
CA LEU A 200 5.55 12.99 -3.42
C LEU A 200 5.83 13.91 -2.22
N SER A 201 7.01 13.81 -1.64
CA SER A 201 7.44 14.57 -0.45
C SER A 201 7.17 16.08 -0.61
N GLN A 202 6.57 16.67 0.41
CA GLN A 202 6.23 18.10 0.48
C GLN A 202 5.23 18.60 -0.58
N HIS A 203 4.65 17.71 -1.38
CA HIS A 203 3.50 18.02 -2.21
C HIS A 203 2.18 17.78 -1.45
N ASN A 204 1.05 18.10 -2.09
CA ASN A 204 -0.28 17.86 -1.53
C ASN A 204 -1.07 16.84 -2.38
N TRP A 205 -2.23 16.42 -1.89
CA TRP A 205 -3.08 15.45 -2.60
C TRP A 205 -3.49 15.91 -4.00
N SER A 206 -3.79 17.19 -4.20
CA SER A 206 -4.16 17.72 -5.53
C SER A 206 -3.04 17.55 -6.55
N PHE A 207 -1.78 17.70 -6.14
CA PHE A 207 -0.62 17.44 -7.00
C PHE A 207 -0.55 15.96 -7.41
N VAL A 208 -0.76 15.03 -6.48
CA VAL A 208 -0.73 13.59 -6.78
C VAL A 208 -1.89 13.20 -7.69
N LEU A 209 -3.11 13.65 -7.38
CA LEU A 209 -4.30 13.41 -8.20
C LEU A 209 -4.12 13.94 -9.63
N GLN A 210 -3.60 15.16 -9.79
CA GLN A 210 -3.30 15.71 -11.12
C GLN A 210 -2.20 14.92 -11.83
N SER A 211 -1.19 14.44 -11.10
CA SER A 211 -0.13 13.61 -11.67
C SER A 211 -0.68 12.28 -12.21
N LEU A 212 -1.67 11.69 -11.54
CA LEU A 212 -2.33 10.45 -11.96
C LEU A 212 -3.20 10.58 -13.24
N GLU A 213 -3.58 11.81 -13.61
CA GLU A 213 -4.25 12.09 -14.89
C GLU A 213 -3.27 12.15 -16.08
N GLY A 214 -1.98 12.37 -15.80
CA GLY A 214 -0.95 12.58 -16.79
C GLY A 214 -0.14 11.34 -17.15
N TYR A 215 0.88 11.56 -17.99
CA TYR A 215 1.93 10.59 -18.32
C TYR A 215 3.25 11.13 -17.76
N ASN A 216 3.63 10.66 -16.58
CA ASN A 216 4.82 11.10 -15.83
C ASN A 216 5.32 10.00 -14.89
N ASP A 217 6.47 10.21 -14.26
CA ASP A 217 7.11 9.20 -13.40
C ASP A 217 6.23 8.77 -12.21
N ILE A 218 5.44 9.68 -11.62
CA ILE A 218 4.50 9.39 -10.52
C ILE A 218 3.40 8.43 -10.99
N SER A 219 2.71 8.79 -12.08
CA SER A 219 1.66 7.94 -12.67
C SER A 219 2.22 6.59 -13.13
N TYR A 220 3.44 6.58 -13.69
CA TYR A 220 4.10 5.36 -14.14
C TYR A 220 4.36 4.40 -12.98
N GLN A 221 4.91 4.90 -11.87
CA GLN A 221 5.21 4.08 -10.70
C GLN A 221 3.94 3.60 -10.00
N ILE A 222 2.99 4.49 -9.71
CA ILE A 222 1.75 4.15 -8.99
C ILE A 222 0.93 3.11 -9.77
N TYR A 223 0.66 3.33 -11.06
CA TYR A 223 -0.14 2.37 -11.81
C TYR A 223 0.61 1.07 -12.10
N SER A 224 1.94 1.10 -12.28
CA SER A 224 2.70 -0.15 -12.44
C SER A 224 2.57 -1.03 -11.19
N GLU A 225 2.70 -0.44 -10.01
CA GLU A 225 2.53 -1.17 -8.76
C GLU A 225 1.10 -1.63 -8.54
N ALA A 226 0.11 -0.77 -8.79
CA ALA A 226 -1.30 -1.17 -8.74
C ALA A 226 -1.60 -2.35 -9.69
N ASN A 227 -1.00 -2.35 -10.89
CA ASN A 227 -1.11 -3.44 -11.87
C ASN A 227 -0.46 -4.74 -11.37
N LEU A 228 0.66 -4.67 -10.65
CA LEU A 228 1.30 -5.82 -10.03
C LEU A 228 0.45 -6.41 -8.91
N LEU A 229 0.00 -5.59 -7.95
CA LEU A 229 -0.90 -6.02 -6.87
C LEU A 229 -2.20 -6.62 -7.43
N THR A 230 -2.74 -6.04 -8.51
CA THR A 230 -3.92 -6.58 -9.20
C THR A 230 -3.66 -7.96 -9.79
N ALA A 231 -2.48 -8.19 -10.38
CA ALA A 231 -2.11 -9.50 -10.94
C ALA A 231 -1.95 -10.56 -9.84
N GLU A 232 -1.36 -10.20 -8.70
CA GLU A 232 -1.24 -11.10 -7.55
C GLU A 232 -2.61 -11.48 -6.98
N ILE A 233 -3.54 -10.53 -6.89
CA ILE A 233 -4.93 -10.80 -6.48
C ILE A 233 -5.64 -11.70 -7.49
N CYS A 234 -5.54 -11.42 -8.80
CA CYS A 234 -6.14 -12.26 -9.85
C CYS A 234 -5.61 -13.69 -9.83
N LEU A 235 -4.33 -13.87 -9.52
CA LEU A 235 -3.73 -15.20 -9.34
C LEU A 235 -4.26 -15.93 -8.10
N ALA A 236 -4.59 -15.18 -7.04
CA ALA A 236 -5.15 -15.73 -5.81
C ALA A 236 -6.63 -16.12 -5.96
N ASP A 237 -7.49 -15.22 -6.47
CA ASP A 237 -8.95 -15.44 -6.48
C ASP A 237 -9.47 -16.33 -7.64
N GLY A 238 -8.57 -16.78 -8.52
CA GLY A 238 -8.92 -17.59 -9.69
C GLY A 238 -9.33 -16.78 -10.93
N GLY A 239 -8.92 -15.52 -11.03
CA GLY A 239 -9.06 -14.69 -12.23
C GLY A 239 -10.38 -13.93 -12.29
N GLN A 240 -10.93 -13.53 -11.15
CA GLN A 240 -12.14 -12.74 -11.02
C GLN A 240 -11.87 -11.33 -10.46
N PRO A 241 -12.67 -10.33 -10.85
CA PRO A 241 -13.52 -10.35 -12.02
C PRO A 241 -12.72 -10.33 -13.32
N ALA A 242 -13.18 -11.09 -14.32
CA ALA A 242 -12.46 -11.25 -15.59
C ALA A 242 -12.09 -9.91 -16.27
N HIS A 243 -12.95 -8.89 -16.22
CA HIS A 243 -12.65 -7.59 -16.84
C HIS A 243 -11.45 -6.86 -16.22
N VAL A 244 -11.12 -7.15 -14.96
CA VAL A 244 -9.91 -6.65 -14.27
C VAL A 244 -8.72 -7.55 -14.61
N CYS A 245 -8.90 -8.87 -14.47
CA CYS A 245 -7.81 -9.82 -14.65
C CYS A 245 -7.33 -9.94 -16.12
N ASP A 246 -8.21 -9.65 -17.08
CA ASP A 246 -7.89 -9.62 -18.51
C ASP A 246 -7.24 -8.29 -18.96
N MET A 247 -7.05 -7.32 -18.06
CA MET A 247 -6.34 -6.09 -18.40
C MET A 247 -4.92 -6.43 -18.89
N LYS A 248 -4.53 -5.84 -20.03
CA LYS A 248 -3.30 -6.19 -20.73
C LYS A 248 -2.04 -6.10 -19.87
N ALA A 249 -1.95 -5.13 -18.96
CA ALA A 249 -0.81 -4.99 -18.05
C ALA A 249 -0.83 -6.07 -16.96
N VAL A 250 -2.01 -6.37 -16.40
CA VAL A 250 -2.21 -7.43 -15.39
C VAL A 250 -1.79 -8.79 -15.95
N VAL A 251 -2.27 -9.17 -17.12
CA VAL A 251 -1.88 -10.43 -17.80
C VAL A 251 -0.37 -10.51 -18.02
N GLN A 252 0.29 -9.39 -18.35
CA GLN A 252 1.74 -9.38 -18.50
C GLN A 252 2.46 -9.63 -17.17
N TYR A 253 2.01 -9.02 -16.07
CA TYR A 253 2.53 -9.30 -14.74
C TYR A 253 2.29 -10.76 -14.33
N GLU A 254 1.10 -11.31 -14.57
CA GLU A 254 0.82 -12.72 -14.28
C GLU A 254 1.79 -13.67 -15.01
N ASN A 255 2.08 -13.38 -16.28
CA ASN A 255 3.02 -14.16 -17.08
C ASN A 255 4.45 -14.05 -16.52
N VAL A 256 4.86 -12.87 -16.06
CA VAL A 256 6.16 -12.68 -15.39
C VAL A 256 6.19 -13.48 -14.09
N ILE A 257 5.19 -13.37 -13.23
CA ILE A 257 5.09 -14.09 -11.95
C ILE A 257 5.16 -15.61 -12.19
N ARG A 258 4.30 -16.16 -13.06
CA ARG A 258 4.30 -17.58 -13.41
C ARG A 258 5.62 -18.04 -14.02
N GLY A 259 6.24 -17.20 -14.86
CA GLY A 259 7.52 -17.47 -15.52
C GLY A 259 8.74 -17.45 -14.57
N THR A 260 8.67 -16.72 -13.45
CA THR A 260 9.75 -16.72 -12.44
C THR A 260 9.84 -18.01 -11.63
N GLY A 261 8.80 -18.86 -11.68
CA GLY A 261 8.71 -20.14 -10.96
C GLY A 261 9.77 -21.19 -11.33
N SER A 262 10.58 -20.99 -12.39
CA SER A 262 11.65 -21.92 -12.76
C SER A 262 13.06 -21.56 -12.24
N ASN A 263 13.26 -20.38 -11.64
CA ASN A 263 14.59 -19.92 -11.16
C ASN A 263 14.56 -19.17 -9.82
N PHE A 264 13.46 -19.22 -9.06
CA PHE A 264 13.39 -18.59 -7.75
C PHE A 264 14.07 -19.47 -6.69
N GLN A 265 15.15 -18.98 -6.07
CA GLN A 265 15.69 -19.58 -4.85
C GLN A 265 14.72 -19.23 -3.72
N PRO A 266 14.04 -20.22 -3.10
CA PRO A 266 13.24 -19.94 -1.92
C PRO A 266 14.15 -19.33 -0.85
N GLN A 267 13.77 -18.18 -0.31
CA GLN A 267 14.15 -17.86 1.07
C GLN A 267 13.56 -19.00 1.90
N THR A 268 14.42 -19.94 2.29
CA THR A 268 14.24 -21.09 3.20
C THR A 268 12.79 -21.46 3.51
N GLN A 269 12.38 -22.69 3.17
CA GLN A 269 11.10 -23.30 3.58
C GLN A 269 10.72 -22.95 5.03
N TYR A 270 9.93 -21.91 5.22
CA TYR A 270 9.28 -21.68 6.49
C TYR A 270 7.95 -22.42 6.44
N ILE A 271 7.98 -23.68 6.88
CA ILE A 271 6.76 -24.46 7.10
C ILE A 271 6.02 -23.78 8.25
N LEU A 272 4.95 -23.06 7.91
CA LEU A 272 3.99 -22.60 8.91
C LEU A 272 3.22 -23.81 9.43
N GLN A 273 3.76 -24.43 10.48
CA GLN A 273 3.07 -25.44 11.26
C GLN A 273 2.03 -24.75 12.15
N GLY A 274 0.90 -24.39 11.57
CA GLY A 274 -0.27 -23.87 12.26
C GLY A 274 -1.48 -24.01 11.35
N SER A 275 -2.54 -24.65 11.84
CA SER A 275 -3.81 -24.76 11.13
C SER A 275 -4.50 -23.40 11.12
N TRP A 276 -4.20 -22.58 10.12
CA TRP A 276 -4.92 -21.35 9.82
C TRP A 276 -5.95 -21.68 8.75
N LEU A 277 -7.16 -22.04 9.20
CA LEU A 277 -8.33 -22.16 8.36
C LEU A 277 -9.37 -21.22 8.98
N ASP A 278 -9.68 -20.16 8.23
CA ASP A 278 -10.64 -19.10 8.53
C ASP A 278 -10.20 -18.06 9.59
N LEU A 279 -9.93 -16.82 9.14
CA LEU A 279 -9.61 -15.68 10.01
C LEU A 279 -10.86 -15.01 10.61
N SER A 280 -12.06 -15.49 10.31
CA SER A 280 -13.32 -14.97 10.89
C SER A 280 -13.54 -15.32 12.36
N ASP A 281 -12.75 -16.24 12.93
CA ASP A 281 -12.85 -16.65 14.35
C ASP A 281 -12.25 -15.62 15.35
N VAL A 282 -11.80 -14.44 14.89
CA VAL A 282 -11.26 -13.40 15.76
C VAL A 282 -12.38 -12.51 16.33
N THR A 283 -13.08 -13.01 17.35
CA THR A 283 -13.93 -12.19 18.23
C THR A 283 -13.41 -12.23 19.66
N GLU A 284 -12.28 -11.58 19.95
CA GLU A 284 -11.93 -11.25 21.33
C GLU A 284 -11.56 -9.78 21.48
N THR A 285 -12.49 -9.04 22.11
CA THR A 285 -12.25 -7.74 22.71
C THR A 285 -11.15 -7.86 23.77
N PHE A 286 -9.97 -7.27 23.53
CA PHE A 286 -8.96 -7.10 24.57
C PHE A 286 -8.72 -5.62 24.90
N SER A 287 -8.82 -5.33 26.19
CA SER A 287 -8.59 -4.02 26.79
C SER A 287 -7.09 -3.63 26.72
N PRO A 288 -6.75 -2.33 26.85
CA PRO A 288 -5.42 -1.83 26.56
C PRO A 288 -4.39 -2.34 27.59
N PHE A 289 -3.41 -3.12 27.14
CA PHE A 289 -2.28 -3.52 27.98
C PHE A 289 -1.24 -2.39 28.07
N SER A 290 -0.81 -2.12 29.31
CA SER A 290 0.10 -1.03 29.69
C SER A 290 1.57 -1.29 29.35
N GLN A 291 2.27 -0.18 29.09
CA GLN A 291 3.63 0.07 28.56
C GLN A 291 4.85 -0.68 29.17
N THR A 292 4.71 -1.60 30.11
CA THR A 292 5.84 -2.11 30.95
C THR A 292 6.42 -3.49 30.58
N GLN A 293 6.02 -4.13 29.48
CA GLN A 293 6.59 -5.44 29.09
C GLN A 293 7.59 -5.41 27.93
N TRP A 294 7.98 -4.24 27.44
CA TRP A 294 8.92 -4.11 26.31
C TRP A 294 10.39 -4.45 26.64
N SER A 295 10.78 -4.66 27.90
CA SER A 295 12.19 -4.75 28.30
C SER A 295 12.78 -6.16 28.45
N TYR A 296 12.09 -7.24 28.04
CA TYR A 296 12.60 -8.61 28.27
C TYR A 296 12.96 -9.45 27.04
N VAL A 297 12.90 -8.90 25.81
CA VAL A 297 13.24 -9.68 24.58
C VAL A 297 14.67 -9.40 24.07
N TRP A 298 15.42 -8.50 24.72
CA TRP A 298 16.81 -8.17 24.34
C TRP A 298 17.86 -8.79 25.28
N SER A 299 17.85 -10.11 25.49
CA SER A 299 19.07 -10.85 25.87
C SER A 299 18.81 -12.35 26.02
N SER A 300 18.98 -13.12 24.94
CA SER A 300 19.57 -14.48 25.01
C SER A 300 19.40 -15.24 23.70
N TYR A 301 20.24 -14.96 22.70
CA TYR A 301 20.62 -15.99 21.73
C TYR A 301 22.07 -15.78 21.29
N THR A 302 22.98 -16.08 22.22
CA THR A 302 24.34 -16.51 21.90
C THR A 302 24.53 -17.91 22.47
N LEU A 303 24.66 -18.91 21.60
CA LEU A 303 25.67 -19.99 21.63
C LEU A 303 25.28 -21.16 20.73
N ASN A 304 26.14 -21.38 19.72
CA ASN A 304 26.75 -22.64 19.27
C ASN A 304 25.92 -23.93 19.28
N THR A 305 25.81 -24.60 18.13
CA THR A 305 26.77 -25.63 17.67
C THR A 305 26.33 -26.31 16.38
N ALA A 306 27.32 -26.69 15.59
CA ALA A 306 27.22 -27.43 14.34
C ALA A 306 26.65 -28.84 14.51
N LEU A 307 25.84 -29.32 13.55
CA LEU A 307 25.75 -30.75 13.21
C LEU A 307 25.45 -30.95 11.71
N LYS A 308 26.39 -31.62 11.05
CA LYS A 308 26.20 -32.40 9.80
C LYS A 308 25.28 -33.58 10.09
N SER A 309 24.38 -33.92 9.16
CA SER A 309 24.11 -35.28 8.63
C SER A 309 22.78 -35.26 7.88
N ASP A 310 22.76 -35.53 6.58
CA ASP A 310 22.65 -36.87 5.98
C ASP A 310 21.19 -37.34 5.87
N TYR A 311 20.75 -37.47 4.62
CA TYR A 311 19.41 -37.81 4.19
C TYR A 311 19.27 -39.33 4.21
N ARG A 312 18.40 -39.90 5.07
CA ARG A 312 17.80 -41.23 4.85
C ARG A 312 16.62 -41.51 5.80
N GLY A 313 15.44 -41.68 5.20
CA GLY A 313 14.53 -42.79 5.54
C GLY A 313 13.60 -42.65 6.76
N LYS A 314 12.29 -42.59 6.46
CA LYS A 314 11.14 -43.23 7.15
C LYS A 314 11.19 -43.33 8.69
N ASN A 315 10.20 -42.71 9.36
CA ASN A 315 9.16 -43.48 10.08
C ASN A 315 8.04 -42.59 10.65
N ARG A 316 6.83 -43.16 10.66
CA ARG A 316 5.62 -42.70 11.34
C ARG A 316 5.83 -42.62 12.85
N ILE A 317 5.23 -41.64 13.53
CA ILE A 317 4.90 -41.74 14.96
C ILE A 317 3.51 -41.14 15.21
N HIS A 318 2.73 -41.89 15.98
CA HIS A 318 1.38 -41.63 16.47
C HIS A 318 1.34 -40.50 17.51
N ILE A 319 0.24 -39.74 17.48
CA ILE A 319 -0.12 -38.71 18.48
C ILE A 319 -1.04 -39.35 19.53
N PHE A 320 -0.82 -39.02 20.81
CA PHE A 320 -1.80 -38.66 21.86
C PHE A 320 -1.15 -38.78 23.25
N PRO A 321 -1.61 -38.05 24.29
CA PRO A 321 -2.46 -36.85 24.30
C PRO A 321 -1.68 -35.56 24.51
#